data_AF-A0A0F9RHN4-F1
#
_entry.id   AF-A0A0F9RHN4-F1
#
_cell.length_a   1.000
_cell.length_b   1.000
_cell.length_c   1.000
_cell.angle_alpha   90.00
_cell.angle_beta   90.00
_cell.angle_gamma   90.00
#
_symmetry.space_group_name_H-M   'P 1'
#
loop_
_entity.id
_entity.type
_entity.pdbx_description
1 polymer ?
#
loop_
_entity_poly.entity_id
_entity_poly.type
_entity_poly.pdbx_seq_one_letter_code
_entity_poly.pdbx_strand_id
1 'polypeptide(L)'
;MKTTTTTKSVMAVLVFLLLTSLTVQAEEGEGDDRPRARRPAERIKKLDLSPEKEAQVLAILKTHRQAMANFRSEHAEEFKALREQMKAARQAEDKEKIQAVRQQMKVLRDGHKEQFENLKSQLSDVLSDEEVAKVLKVMRRGHRGGQQAGQRGQRGDRLGLDDDQKAKVKAILAEAKEQAKAAETPKEKHEIMKAARQKIHNEVFTDEQKAKAAEFREQRKANKLTDEQKAQVKAIMAEAKEKAKAAETREQKRKIMMAARKKVHTEVLTDQQRKSAKQFGGPRHRGGRMGGRGHGGRGKPEGSDE
;
A
#
# COMPACT_ATOMS: atom_id res chain seq x y z
N MET A 1 -22.77 57.24 -20.26
CA MET A 1 -21.48 56.61 -20.67
C MET A 1 -20.69 56.23 -19.44
N LYS A 2 -20.51 54.93 -19.16
CA LYS A 2 -19.49 54.40 -18.24
C LYS A 2 -19.05 53.03 -18.75
N THR A 3 -17.80 52.93 -19.18
CA THR A 3 -17.12 51.73 -19.67
C THR A 3 -16.09 51.30 -18.63
N THR A 4 -16.24 50.11 -18.04
CA THR A 4 -15.21 49.49 -17.19
C THR A 4 -15.17 47.98 -17.44
N THR A 5 -14.36 47.54 -18.40
CA THR A 5 -14.08 46.11 -18.61
C THR A 5 -12.69 45.93 -19.20
N THR A 6 -11.62 45.93 -18.40
CA THR A 6 -10.32 45.28 -18.74
C THR A 6 -9.30 45.39 -17.59
N THR A 7 -9.38 44.51 -16.59
CA THR A 7 -8.33 44.40 -15.55
C THR A 7 -8.20 42.99 -14.96
N LYS A 8 -8.58 41.95 -15.72
CA LYS A 8 -8.44 40.55 -15.26
C LYS A 8 -7.42 39.70 -16.04
N SER A 9 -6.91 40.16 -17.18
CA SER A 9 -5.95 39.37 -17.97
C SER A 9 -4.46 39.62 -17.67
N VAL A 10 -4.10 40.67 -16.92
CA VAL A 10 -2.67 40.97 -16.65
C VAL A 10 -2.14 40.27 -15.39
N MET A 11 -2.99 39.89 -14.44
CA MET A 11 -2.55 39.17 -13.22
C MET A 11 -2.20 37.69 -13.45
N ALA A 12 -2.68 37.06 -14.52
CA ALA A 12 -2.38 35.65 -14.81
C ALA A 12 -0.96 35.43 -15.36
N VAL A 13 -0.37 36.43 -16.03
CA VAL A 13 0.99 36.35 -16.58
C VAL A 13 2.06 36.69 -15.52
N LEU A 14 1.69 37.48 -14.51
CA LEU A 14 2.62 37.91 -13.45
C LEU A 14 2.87 36.86 -12.36
N VAL A 15 1.99 35.87 -12.21
CA VAL A 15 2.23 34.72 -11.30
C VAL A 15 3.19 33.70 -11.90
N PHE A 16 3.33 33.64 -13.23
CA PHE A 16 4.27 32.74 -13.90
C PHE A 16 5.72 33.23 -13.86
N LEU A 17 5.95 34.54 -13.65
CA LEU A 17 7.26 35.18 -13.62
C LEU A 17 7.85 35.40 -12.21
N LEU A 18 7.06 35.21 -11.14
CA LEU A 18 7.54 35.30 -9.75
C LEU A 18 7.99 33.95 -9.16
N LEU A 19 7.91 32.87 -9.94
CA LEU A 19 8.37 31.52 -9.55
C LEU A 19 9.82 31.22 -9.96
N THR A 20 10.52 32.15 -10.61
CA THR A 20 11.91 31.98 -11.08
C THR A 20 12.98 32.47 -10.12
N SER A 21 12.64 33.11 -8.99
CA SER A 21 13.63 33.72 -8.08
C SER A 21 13.75 33.09 -6.68
N LEU A 22 13.06 31.99 -6.39
CA LEU A 22 13.41 31.13 -5.24
C LEU A 22 14.30 29.98 -5.71
N THR A 23 15.58 30.28 -5.98
CA THR A 23 16.64 29.27 -5.95
C THR A 23 16.86 28.86 -4.50
N VAL A 24 15.95 28.04 -3.96
CA VAL A 24 16.25 27.23 -2.79
C VAL A 24 17.40 26.32 -3.23
N GLN A 25 18.60 26.59 -2.73
CA GLN A 25 19.74 25.67 -2.75
C GLN A 25 19.30 24.40 -2.04
N ALA A 26 18.64 23.51 -2.77
CA ALA A 26 18.40 22.16 -2.33
C ALA A 26 19.76 21.47 -2.37
N GLU A 27 20.47 21.46 -1.25
CA GLU A 27 21.61 20.59 -1.04
C GLU A 27 21.18 19.18 -1.46
N GLU A 28 21.82 18.67 -2.53
CA GLU A 28 21.63 17.31 -3.00
C GLU A 28 22.23 16.38 -1.93
N GLY A 29 21.46 16.11 -0.88
CA GLY A 29 21.85 15.18 0.17
C GLY A 29 22.08 13.79 -0.41
N GLU A 30 23.35 13.46 -0.63
CA GLU A 30 23.92 12.26 -1.24
C GLU A 30 23.80 11.00 -0.33
N GLY A 31 22.70 10.87 0.42
CA GLY A 31 22.67 10.07 1.65
C GLY A 31 21.72 8.87 1.74
N ASP A 32 21.08 8.40 0.67
CA ASP A 32 20.28 7.14 0.75
C ASP A 32 20.39 6.28 -0.51
N ASP A 33 21.57 5.66 -0.70
CA ASP A 33 21.90 4.62 -1.69
C ASP A 33 21.15 3.29 -1.50
N ARG A 34 19.97 3.32 -0.88
CA ARG A 34 19.16 2.11 -0.82
C ARG A 34 18.57 1.83 -2.20
N PRO A 35 18.71 0.60 -2.74
CA PRO A 35 18.09 0.18 -4.00
C PRO A 35 16.58 0.03 -3.81
N ARG A 36 15.88 1.16 -3.65
CA ARG A 36 14.47 1.23 -3.28
C ARG A 36 13.68 1.83 -4.43
N ALA A 37 13.08 0.92 -5.19
CA ALA A 37 12.16 1.16 -6.30
C ALA A 37 12.80 1.89 -7.48
N ARG A 38 12.89 1.18 -8.62
CA ARG A 38 13.11 1.76 -9.96
C ARG A 38 12.54 3.16 -10.02
N ARG A 39 13.43 4.15 -10.14
CA ARG A 39 13.12 5.58 -10.00
C ARG A 39 11.96 5.91 -10.93
N PRO A 40 11.00 6.78 -10.55
CA PRO A 40 9.91 7.19 -11.43
C PRO A 40 10.38 7.52 -12.86
N ALA A 41 11.56 8.11 -13.00
CA ALA A 41 12.24 8.37 -14.28
C ALA A 41 12.31 7.15 -15.22
N GLU A 42 12.80 5.99 -14.74
CA GLU A 42 12.88 4.77 -15.56
C GLU A 42 11.51 4.26 -16.04
N ARG A 43 10.44 4.61 -15.32
CA ARG A 43 9.09 4.17 -15.67
C ARG A 43 8.40 5.15 -16.61
N ILE A 44 8.72 6.44 -16.51
CA ILE A 44 8.24 7.47 -17.44
C ILE A 44 8.86 7.26 -18.83
N LYS A 45 10.15 6.86 -18.89
CA LYS A 45 10.81 6.46 -20.15
C LYS A 45 10.10 5.36 -20.94
N LYS A 46 9.20 4.60 -20.32
CA LYS A 46 8.42 3.52 -20.96
C LYS A 46 7.07 3.98 -21.51
N LEU A 47 6.80 5.28 -21.47
CA LEU A 47 5.54 5.87 -21.93
C LEU A 47 5.66 6.50 -23.32
N ASP A 48 6.83 6.40 -23.96
CA ASP A 48 7.11 6.90 -25.31
C ASP A 48 6.73 8.37 -25.50
N LEU A 49 6.97 9.19 -24.46
CA LEU A 49 6.76 10.64 -24.51
C LEU A 49 7.87 11.29 -25.35
N SER A 50 7.58 12.44 -25.95
CA SER A 50 8.64 13.25 -26.56
C SER A 50 9.66 13.69 -25.50
N PRO A 51 10.93 13.91 -25.85
CA PRO A 51 11.97 14.29 -24.89
C PRO A 51 11.60 15.54 -24.07
N GLU A 52 10.95 16.51 -24.70
CA GLU A 52 10.48 17.74 -24.03
C GLU A 52 9.38 17.45 -23.01
N LYS A 53 8.34 16.68 -23.38
CA LYS A 53 7.28 16.27 -22.46
C LYS A 53 7.83 15.42 -21.32
N GLU A 54 8.77 14.51 -21.60
CA GLU A 54 9.44 13.72 -20.56
C GLU A 54 10.12 14.63 -19.54
N ALA A 55 10.91 15.60 -19.99
CA ALA A 55 11.60 16.54 -19.10
C ALA A 55 10.61 17.35 -18.23
N GLN A 56 9.54 17.87 -18.83
CA GLN A 56 8.49 18.61 -18.11
C GLN A 56 7.78 17.74 -17.07
N VAL A 57 7.40 16.50 -17.43
CA VAL A 57 6.79 15.54 -16.51
C VAL A 57 7.73 15.20 -15.36
N LEU A 58 9.03 15.00 -15.62
CA LEU A 58 10.01 14.73 -14.58
C LEU A 58 10.16 15.89 -13.61
N ALA A 59 10.15 17.13 -14.11
CA ALA A 59 10.18 18.33 -13.27
C ALA A 59 8.94 18.41 -12.36
N ILE A 60 7.73 18.25 -12.93
CA ILE A 60 6.46 18.21 -12.17
C ILE A 60 6.51 17.12 -11.08
N LEU A 61 6.97 15.92 -11.43
CA LEU A 61 7.08 14.81 -10.46
C LEU A 61 8.13 15.05 -9.37
N LYS A 62 9.21 15.77 -9.67
CA LYS A 62 10.22 16.18 -8.68
C LYS A 62 9.60 17.17 -7.69
N THR A 63 8.93 18.20 -8.19
CA THR A 63 8.24 19.21 -7.36
C THR A 63 7.16 18.58 -6.48
N HIS A 64 6.30 17.73 -7.04
CA HIS A 64 5.30 17.01 -6.25
C HIS A 64 5.95 16.11 -5.17
N ARG A 65 7.07 15.45 -5.48
CA ARG A 65 7.79 14.64 -4.48
C ARG A 65 8.29 15.51 -3.31
N GLN A 66 8.82 16.69 -3.61
CA GLN A 66 9.25 17.65 -2.59
C GLN A 66 8.08 18.15 -1.76
N ALA A 67 6.99 18.57 -2.39
CA ALA A 67 5.76 18.98 -1.69
C ALA A 67 5.23 17.87 -0.76
N MET A 68 5.25 16.62 -1.24
CA MET A 68 4.89 15.46 -0.43
C MET A 68 5.89 15.15 0.69
N ALA A 69 7.16 15.52 0.55
CA ALA A 69 8.15 15.39 1.62
C ALA A 69 7.93 16.45 2.70
N ASN A 70 7.73 17.71 2.29
CA ASN A 70 7.40 18.83 3.17
C ASN A 70 6.12 18.53 3.96
N PHE A 71 5.03 18.16 3.28
CA PHE A 71 3.76 17.79 3.93
C PHE A 71 3.94 16.68 4.98
N ARG A 72 4.75 15.66 4.68
CA ARG A 72 5.03 14.58 5.64
C ARG A 72 5.84 15.05 6.83
N SER A 73 6.74 16.01 6.64
CA SER A 73 7.57 16.60 7.69
C SER A 73 6.73 17.49 8.60
N GLU A 74 6.00 18.44 8.01
CA GLU A 74 5.12 19.40 8.68
C GLU A 74 4.09 18.68 9.55
N HIS A 75 3.45 17.63 9.04
CA HIS A 75 2.42 16.87 9.77
C HIS A 75 2.97 15.62 10.48
N ALA A 76 4.30 15.45 10.59
CA ALA A 76 4.89 14.22 11.15
C ALA A 76 4.46 13.97 12.60
N GLU A 77 4.58 14.99 13.45
CA GLU A 77 4.22 14.92 14.86
C GLU A 77 2.71 14.83 15.05
N GLU A 78 1.91 15.49 14.21
CA GLU A 78 0.45 15.38 14.23
C GLU A 78 -0.01 13.96 13.92
N PHE A 79 0.51 13.33 12.86
CA PHE A 79 0.21 11.93 12.54
C PHE A 79 0.64 10.98 13.67
N LYS A 80 1.73 11.28 14.36
CA LYS A 80 2.22 10.48 15.49
C LYS A 80 1.30 10.63 16.70
N ALA A 81 0.90 11.85 17.04
CA ALA A 81 -0.04 12.14 18.11
C ALA A 81 -1.39 11.44 17.87
N LEU A 82 -1.96 11.57 16.66
CA LEU A 82 -3.23 10.91 16.29
C LEU A 82 -3.14 9.38 16.38
N ARG A 83 -1.99 8.77 16.07
CA ARG A 83 -1.79 7.32 16.22
C ARG A 83 -1.78 6.87 17.67
N GLU A 84 -1.13 7.64 18.56
CA GLU A 84 -1.12 7.34 19.99
C GLU A 84 -2.50 7.57 20.61
N GLN A 85 -3.21 8.64 20.23
CA GLN A 85 -4.61 8.86 20.64
C GLN A 85 -5.53 7.72 20.19
N MET A 86 -5.42 7.28 18.94
CA MET A 86 -6.17 6.12 18.42
C MET A 86 -5.86 4.85 19.20
N LYS A 87 -4.60 4.63 19.60
CA LYS A 87 -4.20 3.46 20.38
C LYS A 87 -4.80 3.52 21.79
N ALA A 88 -4.70 4.66 22.46
CA ALA A 88 -5.27 4.86 23.80
C ALA A 88 -6.80 4.70 23.79
N ALA A 89 -7.50 5.31 22.83
CA ALA A 89 -8.95 5.20 22.71
C ALA A 89 -9.40 3.74 22.47
N ARG A 90 -8.63 2.95 21.71
CA ARG A 90 -8.89 1.51 21.54
C ARG A 90 -8.65 0.70 22.80
N GLN A 91 -7.66 1.06 23.61
CA GLN A 91 -7.40 0.37 24.88
C GLN A 91 -8.49 0.66 25.90
N ALA A 92 -9.07 1.86 25.87
CA ALA A 92 -10.19 2.27 26.72
C ALA A 92 -11.57 1.89 26.15
N GLU A 93 -11.64 1.26 24.98
CA GLU A 93 -12.88 0.97 24.26
C GLU A 93 -13.79 2.20 23.99
N ASP A 94 -13.20 3.39 23.97
CA ASP A 94 -13.87 4.68 23.80
C ASP A 94 -14.21 4.91 22.31
N LYS A 95 -15.45 4.57 21.94
CA LYS A 95 -15.94 4.64 20.56
C LYS A 95 -16.02 6.06 20.04
N GLU A 96 -16.40 7.03 20.87
CA GLU A 96 -16.54 8.43 20.48
C GLU A 96 -15.18 9.02 20.13
N LYS A 97 -14.19 8.81 20.99
CA LYS A 97 -12.82 9.26 20.74
C LYS A 97 -12.19 8.58 19.53
N ILE A 98 -12.48 7.29 19.29
CA ILE A 98 -12.06 6.62 18.05
C ILE A 98 -12.64 7.33 16.83
N GLN A 99 -13.91 7.74 16.86
CA GLN A 99 -14.53 8.47 15.74
C GLN A 99 -13.91 9.86 15.55
N ALA A 100 -13.72 10.62 16.63
CA ALA A 100 -13.08 11.94 16.58
C ALA A 100 -11.68 11.87 15.96
N VAL A 101 -10.83 10.94 16.42
CA VAL A 101 -9.47 10.76 15.85
C VAL A 101 -9.53 10.32 14.38
N ARG A 102 -10.54 9.55 13.97
CA ARG A 102 -10.72 9.19 12.55
C ARG A 102 -11.06 10.40 11.68
N GLN A 103 -11.85 11.34 12.19
CA GLN A 103 -12.19 12.58 11.50
C GLN A 103 -10.95 13.48 11.36
N GLN A 104 -10.15 13.63 12.41
CA GLN A 104 -8.88 14.37 12.34
C GLN A 104 -7.91 13.73 11.33
N MET A 105 -7.74 12.41 11.38
CA MET A 105 -6.97 11.68 10.36
C MET A 105 -7.55 11.80 8.96
N LYS A 106 -8.86 12.07 8.82
CA LYS A 106 -9.50 12.29 7.50
C LYS A 106 -9.07 13.64 6.95
N VAL A 107 -9.10 14.72 7.75
CA VAL A 107 -8.65 16.06 7.34
C VAL A 107 -7.23 16.04 6.77
N LEU A 108 -6.28 15.42 7.48
CA LEU A 108 -4.91 15.28 6.96
C LEU A 108 -4.81 14.44 5.68
N ARG A 109 -5.66 13.41 5.56
CA ARG A 109 -5.71 12.62 4.32
C ARG A 109 -6.31 13.40 3.16
N ASP A 110 -7.23 14.32 3.43
CA ASP A 110 -7.82 15.17 2.39
C ASP A 110 -6.79 16.21 1.91
N GLY A 111 -5.95 16.78 2.79
CA GLY A 111 -4.80 17.59 2.36
C GLY A 111 -3.81 16.83 1.48
N HIS A 112 -3.55 15.55 1.78
CA HIS A 112 -2.76 14.69 0.88
C HIS A 112 -3.45 14.47 -0.48
N LYS A 113 -4.79 14.40 -0.54
CA LYS A 113 -5.50 14.25 -1.81
C LYS A 113 -5.39 15.52 -2.64
N GLU A 114 -5.48 16.69 -2.02
CA GLU A 114 -5.32 17.97 -2.69
C GLU A 114 -3.95 18.08 -3.38
N GLN A 115 -2.86 17.68 -2.71
CA GLN A 115 -1.54 17.60 -3.33
C GLN A 115 -1.49 16.69 -4.57
N PHE A 116 -2.32 15.64 -4.59
CA PHE A 116 -2.43 14.73 -5.73
C PHE A 116 -3.30 15.30 -6.86
N GLU A 117 -4.36 16.05 -6.54
CA GLU A 117 -5.16 16.76 -7.56
C GLU A 117 -4.35 17.90 -8.19
N ASN A 118 -3.54 18.62 -7.41
CA ASN A 118 -2.61 19.63 -7.93
C ASN A 118 -1.61 19.02 -8.90
N LEU A 119 -1.03 17.85 -8.57
CA LEU A 119 -0.18 17.10 -9.50
C LEU A 119 -0.94 16.75 -10.79
N LYS A 120 -2.18 16.27 -10.67
CA LYS A 120 -2.98 15.89 -11.84
C LYS A 120 -3.23 17.10 -12.74
N SER A 121 -3.54 18.26 -12.17
CA SER A 121 -3.72 19.52 -12.89
C SER A 121 -2.45 19.92 -13.64
N GLN A 122 -1.29 19.92 -12.96
CA GLN A 122 -0.02 20.27 -13.60
C GLN A 122 0.34 19.31 -14.74
N LEU A 123 0.00 18.02 -14.62
CA LEU A 123 0.21 17.07 -15.69
C LEU A 123 -0.72 17.30 -16.88
N SER A 124 -1.99 17.68 -16.65
CA SER A 124 -2.94 17.96 -17.75
C SER A 124 -2.59 19.20 -18.56
N ASP A 125 -1.80 20.12 -18.02
CA ASP A 125 -1.33 21.30 -18.76
C ASP A 125 -0.27 20.93 -19.83
N VAL A 126 0.38 19.76 -19.69
CA VAL A 126 1.49 19.30 -20.54
C VAL A 126 1.12 18.06 -21.37
N LEU A 127 0.22 17.24 -20.84
CA LEU A 127 -0.13 15.93 -21.38
C LEU A 127 -1.61 15.85 -21.73
N SER A 128 -1.92 15.03 -22.73
CA SER A 128 -3.30 14.60 -22.97
C SER A 128 -3.85 13.77 -21.81
N ASP A 129 -5.17 13.71 -21.65
CA ASP A 129 -5.84 12.93 -20.60
C ASP A 129 -5.40 11.45 -20.58
N GLU A 130 -5.18 10.85 -21.76
CA GLU A 130 -4.70 9.48 -21.89
C GLU A 130 -3.27 9.30 -21.36
N GLU A 131 -2.37 10.24 -21.68
CA GLU A 131 -1.00 10.27 -21.19
C GLU A 131 -0.97 10.50 -19.67
N VAL A 132 -1.77 11.42 -19.14
CA VAL A 132 -1.94 11.64 -17.68
C VAL A 132 -2.36 10.34 -17.01
N ALA A 133 -3.35 9.62 -17.54
CA ALA A 133 -3.79 8.34 -16.99
C ALA A 133 -2.66 7.29 -16.98
N LYS A 134 -1.83 7.22 -18.04
CA LYS A 134 -0.64 6.35 -18.11
C LYS A 134 0.39 6.71 -17.04
N VAL A 135 0.73 7.98 -16.88
CA VAL A 135 1.67 8.48 -15.84
C VAL A 135 1.16 8.15 -14.44
N LEU A 136 -0.09 8.47 -14.13
CA LEU A 136 -0.68 8.20 -12.81
C LEU A 136 -0.75 6.69 -12.51
N LYS A 137 -1.01 5.84 -13.51
CA LYS A 137 -0.98 4.37 -13.38
C LYS A 137 0.41 3.86 -13.02
N VAL A 138 1.45 4.40 -13.64
CA VAL A 138 2.85 4.09 -13.35
C VAL A 138 3.22 4.46 -11.91
N MET A 139 2.77 5.63 -11.44
CA MET A 139 2.97 6.08 -10.04
C MET A 139 2.23 5.17 -9.05
N ARG A 140 0.95 4.86 -9.30
CA ARG A 140 0.12 4.01 -8.42
C ARG A 140 0.65 2.59 -8.29
N ARG A 141 1.26 2.03 -9.35
CA ARG A 141 1.87 0.69 -9.33
C ARG A 141 2.98 0.55 -8.29
N GLY A 142 3.67 1.64 -7.93
CA GLY A 142 4.70 1.64 -6.88
C GLY A 142 4.17 1.46 -5.45
N HIS A 143 2.94 1.88 -5.15
CA HIS A 143 2.46 1.98 -3.77
C HIS A 143 1.41 0.93 -3.37
N ARG A 144 0.56 0.48 -4.32
CA ARG A 144 -0.54 -0.47 -4.05
C ARG A 144 -0.42 -1.79 -4.82
N GLY A 145 0.33 -1.79 -5.94
CA GLY A 145 0.43 -2.92 -6.86
C GLY A 145 1.34 -4.06 -6.39
N GLY A 146 2.45 -3.76 -5.72
CA GLY A 146 3.49 -4.77 -5.44
C GLY A 146 3.03 -5.96 -4.60
N GLN A 147 2.20 -5.73 -3.56
CA GLN A 147 1.80 -6.82 -2.66
C GLN A 147 0.50 -7.50 -3.08
N GLN A 148 -0.49 -6.76 -3.60
CA GLN A 148 -1.81 -7.31 -3.88
C GLN A 148 -1.98 -7.76 -5.33
N ALA A 149 -1.36 -7.08 -6.31
CA ALA A 149 -1.33 -7.55 -7.68
C ALA A 149 -0.41 -8.78 -7.82
N GLY A 150 0.69 -8.82 -7.06
CA GLY A 150 1.58 -9.98 -6.99
C GLY A 150 0.84 -11.26 -6.57
N GLN A 151 0.04 -11.23 -5.50
CA GLN A 151 -0.69 -12.43 -5.07
C GLN A 151 -1.82 -12.86 -6.03
N ARG A 152 -2.46 -11.92 -6.73
CA ARG A 152 -3.53 -12.25 -7.69
C ARG A 152 -2.97 -12.73 -9.02
N GLY A 153 -1.94 -12.08 -9.56
CA GLY A 153 -1.25 -12.49 -10.79
C GLY A 153 -0.62 -13.88 -10.65
N GLN A 154 0.06 -14.13 -9.53
CA GLN A 154 0.70 -15.42 -9.24
C GLN A 154 -0.26 -16.61 -9.30
N ARG A 155 -1.57 -16.43 -9.08
CA ARG A 155 -2.52 -17.55 -9.22
C ARG A 155 -2.76 -17.92 -10.68
N GLY A 156 -2.90 -16.92 -11.56
CA GLY A 156 -3.04 -17.17 -13.00
C GLY A 156 -1.77 -17.81 -13.56
N ASP A 157 -0.60 -17.30 -13.17
CA ASP A 157 0.67 -17.84 -13.65
C ASP A 157 0.93 -19.26 -13.13
N ARG A 158 0.53 -19.60 -11.89
CA ARG A 158 0.62 -20.98 -11.37
C ARG A 158 -0.25 -21.97 -12.12
N LEU A 159 -1.38 -21.52 -12.64
CA LEU A 159 -2.27 -22.34 -13.47
C LEU A 159 -1.82 -22.37 -14.93
N GLY A 160 -0.80 -21.59 -15.31
CA GLY A 160 -0.35 -21.52 -16.71
C GLY A 160 -1.41 -20.92 -17.62
N LEU A 161 -2.16 -19.90 -17.15
CA LEU A 161 -3.13 -19.22 -18.00
C LEU A 161 -2.41 -18.43 -19.10
N ASP A 162 -2.84 -18.62 -20.35
CA ASP A 162 -2.42 -17.78 -21.47
C ASP A 162 -3.06 -16.38 -21.39
N ASP A 163 -2.65 -15.49 -22.30
CA ASP A 163 -3.08 -14.09 -22.28
C ASP A 163 -4.57 -13.91 -22.63
N ASP A 164 -5.13 -14.76 -23.48
CA ASP A 164 -6.55 -14.74 -23.84
C ASP A 164 -7.42 -15.20 -22.68
N GLN A 165 -7.03 -16.29 -22.01
CA GLN A 165 -7.64 -16.76 -20.78
C GLN A 165 -7.55 -15.69 -19.69
N LYS A 166 -6.40 -15.04 -19.50
CA LYS A 166 -6.23 -13.93 -18.56
C LYS A 166 -7.17 -12.76 -18.88
N ALA A 167 -7.34 -12.43 -20.16
CA ALA A 167 -8.27 -11.39 -20.61
C ALA A 167 -9.73 -11.77 -20.30
N LYS A 168 -10.15 -13.01 -20.62
CA LYS A 168 -11.49 -13.54 -20.30
C LYS A 168 -11.76 -13.54 -18.79
N VAL A 169 -10.82 -14.04 -17.97
CA VAL A 169 -10.92 -13.98 -16.51
C VAL A 169 -11.10 -12.54 -16.02
N LYS A 170 -10.34 -11.60 -16.56
CA LYS A 170 -10.43 -10.19 -16.19
C LYS A 170 -11.79 -9.60 -16.56
N ALA A 171 -12.33 -9.92 -17.73
CA ALA A 171 -13.64 -9.46 -18.19
C ALA A 171 -14.76 -9.98 -17.28
N ILE A 172 -14.82 -11.29 -17.02
CA ILE A 172 -15.81 -11.92 -16.14
C ILE A 172 -15.75 -11.31 -14.72
N LEU A 173 -14.54 -11.10 -14.17
CA LEU A 173 -14.38 -10.48 -12.86
C LEU A 173 -14.68 -8.98 -12.83
N ALA A 174 -14.63 -8.28 -13.97
CA ALA A 174 -15.02 -6.87 -14.05
C ALA A 174 -16.54 -6.75 -14.06
N GLU A 175 -17.21 -7.52 -14.91
CA GLU A 175 -18.67 -7.59 -14.99
C GLU A 175 -19.29 -7.96 -13.63
N ALA A 176 -18.80 -9.02 -12.99
CA ALA A 176 -19.28 -9.45 -11.68
C ALA A 176 -19.08 -8.38 -10.59
N LYS A 177 -18.06 -7.53 -10.70
CA LYS A 177 -17.88 -6.42 -9.76
C LYS A 177 -18.89 -5.32 -10.00
N GLU A 178 -19.21 -4.99 -11.25
CA GLU A 178 -20.25 -4.01 -11.54
C GLU A 178 -21.61 -4.50 -11.02
N GLN A 179 -21.96 -5.77 -11.28
CA GLN A 179 -23.16 -6.38 -10.69
C GLN A 179 -23.14 -6.34 -9.15
N ALA A 180 -22.02 -6.69 -8.53
CA ALA A 180 -21.87 -6.64 -7.08
C ALA A 180 -21.91 -5.22 -6.49
N LYS A 181 -21.71 -4.16 -7.28
CA LYS A 181 -21.95 -2.78 -6.79
C LYS A 181 -23.43 -2.49 -6.64
N ALA A 182 -24.27 -3.02 -7.54
CA ALA A 182 -25.72 -2.85 -7.52
C ALA A 182 -26.42 -3.70 -6.46
N ALA A 183 -25.81 -4.81 -6.03
CA ALA A 183 -26.35 -5.64 -4.95
C ALA A 183 -26.44 -4.88 -3.61
N GLU A 184 -27.53 -5.09 -2.88
CA GLU A 184 -27.81 -4.40 -1.63
C GLU A 184 -27.11 -5.08 -0.46
N THR A 185 -27.09 -6.41 -0.45
CA THR A 185 -26.57 -7.18 0.68
C THR A 185 -25.17 -7.74 0.46
N PRO A 186 -24.35 -7.91 1.53
CA PRO A 186 -23.07 -8.61 1.42
C PRO A 186 -23.19 -10.06 0.91
N LYS A 187 -24.33 -10.72 1.16
CA LYS A 187 -24.59 -12.10 0.74
C LYS A 187 -24.78 -12.18 -0.79
N GLU A 188 -25.57 -11.29 -1.37
CA GLU A 188 -25.71 -11.19 -2.84
C GLU A 188 -24.35 -10.92 -3.51
N LYS A 189 -23.58 -9.97 -2.99
CA LYS A 189 -22.22 -9.67 -3.49
C LYS A 189 -21.33 -10.91 -3.46
N HIS A 190 -21.45 -11.74 -2.42
CA HIS A 190 -20.72 -12.99 -2.32
C HIS A 190 -21.16 -13.99 -3.41
N GLU A 191 -22.46 -14.19 -3.59
CA GLU A 191 -23.00 -15.13 -4.58
C GLU A 191 -22.67 -14.70 -6.02
N ILE A 192 -22.76 -13.41 -6.35
CA ILE A 192 -22.33 -12.88 -7.66
C ILE A 192 -20.85 -13.21 -7.93
N MET A 193 -19.98 -12.95 -6.95
CA MET A 193 -18.55 -13.23 -7.09
C MET A 193 -18.23 -14.73 -7.10
N LYS A 194 -19.07 -15.57 -6.48
CA LYS A 194 -18.96 -17.02 -6.49
C LYS A 194 -19.38 -17.59 -7.84
N ALA A 195 -20.51 -17.14 -8.39
CA ALA A 195 -20.98 -17.48 -9.72
C ALA A 195 -19.94 -17.11 -10.79
N ALA A 196 -19.36 -15.91 -10.72
CA ALA A 196 -18.29 -15.48 -11.62
C ALA A 196 -17.06 -16.41 -11.57
N ARG A 197 -16.69 -16.92 -10.38
CA ARG A 197 -15.59 -17.90 -10.25
C ARG A 197 -15.95 -19.27 -10.83
N GLN A 198 -17.20 -19.70 -10.69
CA GLN A 198 -17.67 -20.94 -11.31
C GLN A 198 -17.67 -20.81 -12.83
N LYS A 199 -18.12 -19.66 -13.37
CA LYS A 199 -18.06 -19.35 -14.80
C LYS A 199 -16.63 -19.44 -15.33
N ILE A 200 -15.67 -18.79 -14.66
CA ILE A 200 -14.24 -18.88 -15.01
C ILE A 200 -13.75 -20.34 -14.99
N HIS A 201 -14.08 -21.09 -13.95
CA HIS A 201 -13.65 -22.48 -13.83
C HIS A 201 -14.20 -23.37 -14.96
N ASN A 202 -15.44 -23.15 -15.38
CA ASN A 202 -16.11 -24.00 -16.35
C ASN A 202 -15.80 -23.61 -17.80
N GLU A 203 -15.79 -22.31 -18.10
CA GLU A 203 -15.69 -21.79 -19.47
C GLU A 203 -14.27 -21.37 -19.89
N VAL A 204 -13.42 -20.98 -18.94
CA VAL A 204 -12.08 -20.43 -19.27
C VAL A 204 -10.98 -21.46 -19.09
N PHE A 205 -11.06 -22.31 -18.06
CA PHE A 205 -10.00 -23.28 -17.77
C PHE A 205 -10.12 -24.53 -18.63
N THR A 206 -8.98 -25.04 -19.08
CA THR A 206 -8.88 -26.39 -19.66
C THR A 206 -9.06 -27.46 -18.58
N ASP A 207 -9.30 -28.70 -18.96
CA ASP A 207 -9.49 -29.79 -17.99
C ASP A 207 -8.24 -30.06 -17.15
N GLU A 208 -7.05 -29.93 -17.76
CA GLU A 208 -5.77 -29.99 -17.03
C GLU A 208 -5.66 -28.85 -15.99
N GLN A 209 -6.05 -27.64 -16.35
CA GLN A 209 -6.04 -26.49 -15.44
C GLN A 209 -7.07 -26.66 -14.31
N LYS A 210 -8.24 -27.24 -14.60
CA LYS A 210 -9.24 -27.61 -13.57
C LYS A 210 -8.68 -28.66 -12.61
N ALA A 211 -8.02 -29.70 -13.12
CA ALA A 211 -7.37 -30.71 -12.29
C ALA A 211 -6.29 -30.09 -11.38
N LYS A 212 -5.43 -29.22 -11.93
CA LYS A 212 -4.42 -28.49 -11.16
C LYS A 212 -5.05 -27.55 -10.12
N ALA A 213 -6.15 -26.89 -10.47
CA ALA A 213 -6.90 -26.06 -9.53
C ALA A 213 -7.54 -26.89 -8.39
N ALA A 214 -8.03 -28.09 -8.70
CA ALA A 214 -8.53 -29.05 -7.72
C ALA A 214 -7.42 -29.56 -6.79
N GLU A 215 -6.25 -29.90 -7.35
CA GLU A 215 -5.06 -30.26 -6.56
C GLU A 215 -4.67 -29.15 -5.58
N PHE A 216 -4.60 -27.90 -6.06
CA PHE A 216 -4.35 -26.76 -5.16
C PHE A 216 -5.44 -26.60 -4.10
N ARG A 217 -6.69 -26.96 -4.39
CA ARG A 217 -7.80 -26.90 -3.42
C ARG A 217 -7.62 -27.97 -2.34
N GLU A 218 -7.29 -29.19 -2.72
CA GLU A 218 -7.03 -30.29 -1.79
C GLU A 218 -5.77 -30.03 -0.97
N GLN A 219 -4.70 -29.55 -1.58
CA GLN A 219 -3.50 -29.12 -0.85
C GLN A 219 -3.82 -28.03 0.18
N ARG A 220 -4.72 -27.09 -0.13
CA ARG A 220 -5.17 -26.06 0.82
C ARG A 220 -6.07 -26.62 1.92
N LYS A 221 -6.89 -27.63 1.63
CA LYS A 221 -7.69 -28.34 2.64
C LYS A 221 -6.78 -29.14 3.58
N ALA A 222 -5.83 -29.92 3.05
CA ALA A 222 -4.83 -30.64 3.83
C ALA A 222 -3.98 -29.71 4.71
N ASN A 223 -3.71 -28.50 4.21
CA ASN A 223 -3.01 -27.46 4.97
C ASN A 223 -3.89 -26.69 5.97
N LYS A 224 -5.21 -26.92 6.00
CA LYS A 224 -6.11 -26.31 6.97
C LYS A 224 -5.92 -27.04 8.30
N LEU A 225 -5.82 -26.27 9.39
CA LEU A 225 -5.79 -26.86 10.73
C LEU A 225 -7.11 -27.56 11.02
N THR A 226 -7.04 -28.75 11.62
CA THR A 226 -8.22 -29.40 12.22
C THR A 226 -8.72 -28.59 13.42
N ASP A 227 -9.91 -28.90 13.92
CA ASP A 227 -10.46 -28.17 15.07
C ASP A 227 -9.67 -28.47 16.36
N GLU A 228 -9.16 -29.69 16.51
CA GLU A 228 -8.25 -30.09 17.59
C GLU A 228 -6.93 -29.31 17.50
N GLN A 229 -6.32 -29.25 16.31
CA GLN A 229 -5.10 -28.45 16.09
C GLN A 229 -5.34 -26.97 16.40
N LYS A 230 -6.49 -26.39 15.99
CA LYS A 230 -6.83 -25.01 16.33
C LYS A 230 -6.97 -24.81 17.83
N ALA A 231 -7.58 -25.75 18.54
CA ALA A 231 -7.71 -25.71 20.00
C ALA A 231 -6.33 -25.75 20.67
N GLN A 232 -5.44 -26.65 20.23
CA GLN A 232 -4.06 -26.74 20.71
C GLN A 232 -3.26 -25.46 20.44
N VAL A 233 -3.34 -24.90 19.23
CA VAL A 233 -2.71 -23.61 18.89
C VAL A 233 -3.25 -22.50 19.79
N LYS A 234 -4.56 -22.45 20.03
CA LYS A 234 -5.18 -21.46 20.91
C LYS A 234 -4.66 -21.57 22.34
N ALA A 235 -4.56 -22.79 22.88
CA ALA A 235 -4.04 -23.05 24.22
C ALA A 235 -2.58 -22.64 24.37
N ILE A 236 -1.68 -23.10 23.48
CA ILE A 236 -0.25 -22.74 23.50
C ILE A 236 -0.06 -21.23 23.43
N MET A 237 -0.82 -20.56 22.55
CA MET A 237 -0.71 -19.11 22.38
C MET A 237 -1.32 -18.31 23.54
N ALA A 238 -2.33 -18.85 24.23
CA ALA A 238 -2.87 -18.23 25.44
C ALA A 238 -1.87 -18.32 26.60
N GLU A 239 -1.30 -19.50 26.85
CA GLU A 239 -0.26 -19.71 27.87
C GLU A 239 0.96 -18.80 27.63
N ALA A 240 1.43 -18.73 26.38
CA ALA A 240 2.55 -17.86 26.02
C ALA A 240 2.26 -16.37 26.24
N LYS A 241 1.01 -15.94 26.03
CA LYS A 241 0.59 -14.56 26.33
C LYS A 241 0.61 -14.28 27.82
N GLU A 242 0.12 -15.20 28.66
CA GLU A 242 0.18 -15.03 30.11
C GLU A 242 1.65 -14.96 30.59
N LYS A 243 2.52 -15.86 30.14
CA LYS A 243 3.96 -15.79 30.44
C LYS A 243 4.60 -14.48 29.97
N ALA A 244 4.21 -14.00 28.79
CA ALA A 244 4.72 -12.73 28.27
C ALA A 244 4.20 -11.50 29.01
N LYS A 245 3.09 -11.58 29.77
CA LYS A 245 2.66 -10.48 30.64
C LYS A 245 3.60 -10.32 31.84
N ALA A 246 4.06 -11.44 32.42
CA ALA A 246 4.99 -11.47 33.55
C ALA A 246 6.43 -11.07 33.17
N ALA A 247 6.80 -11.13 31.89
CA ALA A 247 8.13 -10.74 31.45
C ALA A 247 8.36 -9.22 31.53
N GLU A 248 9.48 -8.83 32.12
CA GLU A 248 9.86 -7.43 32.35
C GLU A 248 10.30 -6.74 31.05
N THR A 249 11.04 -7.46 30.19
CA THR A 249 11.64 -6.88 28.99
C THR A 249 10.92 -7.29 27.71
N ARG A 250 10.99 -6.41 26.71
CA ARG A 250 10.48 -6.71 25.36
C ARG A 250 11.19 -7.90 24.71
N GLU A 251 12.47 -8.10 25.02
CA GLU A 251 13.24 -9.22 24.48
C GLU A 251 12.75 -10.56 25.04
N GLN A 252 12.51 -10.65 26.36
CA GLN A 252 11.91 -11.83 26.98
C GLN A 252 10.53 -12.13 26.37
N LYS A 253 9.67 -11.12 26.20
CA LYS A 253 8.37 -11.28 25.52
C LYS A 253 8.52 -11.86 24.12
N ARG A 254 9.51 -11.37 23.37
CA ARG A 254 9.82 -11.88 22.01
C ARG A 254 10.28 -13.34 22.07
N LYS A 255 11.18 -13.71 22.99
CA LYS A 255 11.68 -15.08 23.18
C LYS A 255 10.53 -16.04 23.53
N ILE A 256 9.64 -15.67 24.46
CA ILE A 256 8.45 -16.46 24.84
C ILE A 256 7.55 -16.71 23.63
N MET A 257 7.19 -15.65 22.89
CA MET A 257 6.32 -15.79 21.72
C MET A 257 6.98 -16.56 20.57
N MET A 258 8.31 -16.47 20.44
CA MET A 258 9.06 -17.26 19.46
C MET A 258 9.08 -18.75 19.84
N ALA A 259 9.29 -19.06 21.12
CA ALA A 259 9.23 -20.43 21.63
C ALA A 259 7.84 -21.04 21.42
N ALA A 260 6.77 -20.30 21.72
CA ALA A 260 5.40 -20.74 21.47
C ALA A 260 5.11 -21.02 19.98
N ARG A 261 5.59 -20.16 19.08
CA ARG A 261 5.47 -20.39 17.63
C ARG A 261 6.27 -21.61 17.19
N LYS A 262 7.47 -21.81 17.74
CA LYS A 262 8.28 -23.01 17.49
C LYS A 262 7.52 -24.25 17.94
N LYS A 263 6.96 -24.23 19.15
CA LYS A 263 6.12 -25.30 19.73
C LYS A 263 4.93 -25.64 18.82
N VAL A 264 4.14 -24.66 18.40
CA VAL A 264 3.05 -24.86 17.42
C VAL A 264 3.58 -25.53 16.15
N HIS A 265 4.69 -25.02 15.60
CA HIS A 265 5.25 -25.54 14.37
C HIS A 265 5.73 -27.00 14.51
N THR A 266 6.37 -27.37 15.62
CA THR A 266 6.96 -28.70 15.82
C THR A 266 5.97 -29.74 16.34
N GLU A 267 5.07 -29.34 17.22
CA GLU A 267 4.20 -30.29 17.96
C GLU A 267 2.77 -30.34 17.40
N VAL A 268 2.24 -29.25 16.84
CA VAL A 268 0.83 -29.20 16.41
C VAL A 268 0.68 -29.41 14.92
N LEU A 269 1.55 -28.82 14.10
CA LEU A 269 1.46 -28.92 12.64
C LEU A 269 1.98 -30.27 12.13
N THR A 270 1.31 -30.86 11.14
CA THR A 270 1.84 -32.03 10.41
C THR A 270 3.05 -31.65 9.55
N ASP A 271 3.84 -32.64 9.10
CA ASP A 271 4.99 -32.36 8.22
C ASP A 271 4.62 -31.63 6.92
N GLN A 272 3.48 -31.98 6.33
CA GLN A 272 2.96 -31.31 5.14
C GLN A 272 2.59 -29.85 5.44
N GLN A 273 1.93 -29.60 6.58
CA GLN A 273 1.60 -28.25 7.03
C GLN A 273 2.86 -27.44 7.35
N ARG A 274 3.88 -28.05 7.98
CA ARG A 274 5.20 -27.43 8.25
C ARG A 274 5.91 -27.03 6.95
N LYS A 275 5.97 -27.93 5.96
CA LYS A 275 6.59 -27.65 4.65
C LYS A 275 5.91 -26.47 3.97
N SER A 276 4.57 -26.46 3.97
CA SER A 276 3.78 -25.35 3.44
C SER A 276 4.01 -24.04 4.23
N ALA A 277 4.07 -24.11 5.56
CA ALA A 277 4.34 -22.96 6.41
C ALA A 277 5.72 -22.34 6.16
N LYS A 278 6.76 -23.13 5.87
CA LYS A 278 8.08 -22.62 5.47
C LYS A 278 8.03 -21.91 4.11
N GLN A 279 7.30 -22.45 3.13
CA GLN A 279 7.21 -21.87 1.79
C GLN A 279 6.47 -20.51 1.77
N PHE A 280 5.47 -20.32 2.65
CA PHE A 280 4.67 -19.08 2.71
C PHE A 280 5.02 -18.14 3.88
N GLY A 281 5.75 -18.66 4.86
CA GLY A 281 6.01 -18.05 6.16
C GLY A 281 7.46 -18.12 6.62
N GLY A 282 8.40 -18.57 5.77
CA GLY A 282 9.82 -18.25 5.93
C GLY A 282 9.96 -16.76 6.25
N PRO A 283 10.94 -16.34 7.08
CA PRO A 283 11.01 -15.01 7.65
C PRO A 283 10.69 -14.02 6.55
N ARG A 284 9.44 -13.52 6.51
CA ARG A 284 9.11 -12.43 5.61
C ARG A 284 10.05 -11.38 6.12
N HIS A 285 11.14 -11.11 5.39
CA HIS A 285 12.17 -10.19 5.82
C HIS A 285 11.45 -8.88 6.09
N ARG A 286 11.01 -8.70 7.34
CA ARG A 286 10.54 -7.45 7.91
C ARG A 286 11.75 -6.50 8.03
N GLY A 287 12.91 -6.88 7.48
CA GLY A 287 14.08 -6.06 7.25
C GLY A 287 13.82 -4.79 6.42
N GLY A 288 12.63 -4.63 5.83
CA GLY A 288 12.26 -3.36 5.20
C GLY A 288 11.68 -2.28 6.13
N ARG A 289 11.15 -2.61 7.33
CA ARG A 289 10.27 -1.67 8.06
C ARG A 289 10.39 -1.65 9.58
N MET A 290 11.55 -2.00 10.15
CA MET A 290 11.79 -1.82 11.59
C MET A 290 12.95 -0.87 11.97
N GLY A 291 13.68 -0.28 11.02
CA GLY A 291 14.76 0.68 11.31
C GLY A 291 14.43 2.16 11.06
N GLY A 292 13.25 2.51 10.54
CA GLY A 292 12.92 3.90 10.16
C GLY A 292 12.25 4.74 11.25
N ARG A 293 12.54 4.49 12.53
CA ARG A 293 12.11 5.38 13.63
C ARG A 293 13.29 6.25 14.02
N GLY A 294 13.35 7.44 13.42
CA GLY A 294 13.71 8.70 14.06
C GLY A 294 14.83 8.66 15.10
N HIS A 295 16.06 8.43 14.65
CA HIS A 295 17.21 9.10 15.24
C HIS A 295 17.69 10.17 14.24
N GLY A 296 16.81 11.14 13.98
CA GLY A 296 17.29 12.47 13.64
C GLY A 296 17.86 13.02 14.93
N GLY A 297 19.18 12.88 15.09
CA GLY A 297 19.91 13.56 16.14
C GLY A 297 19.57 15.03 16.02
N ARG A 298 18.94 15.57 17.06
CA ARG A 298 19.10 16.99 17.37
C ARG A 298 20.60 17.19 17.51
N GLY A 299 21.20 17.88 16.54
CA GLY A 299 22.44 18.60 16.81
C GLY A 299 22.21 19.38 18.10
N LYS A 300 23.02 19.08 19.11
CA LYS A 300 23.26 20.03 20.19
C LYS A 300 23.71 21.33 19.50
N PRO A 301 23.14 22.49 19.82
CA PRO A 301 23.85 23.73 19.57
C PRO A 301 25.10 23.71 20.46
N GLU A 302 26.27 23.53 19.83
CA GLU A 302 27.54 23.95 20.38
C GLU A 302 27.63 25.48 20.23
N GLY A 303 28.12 26.16 21.26
CA GLY A 303 28.66 27.50 21.15
C GLY A 303 27.65 28.64 21.34
N SER A 304 27.40 28.98 22.60
CA SER A 304 27.25 30.37 23.00
C SER A 304 28.17 30.59 24.20
N ASP A 305 29.46 30.69 23.91
CA ASP A 305 30.38 31.45 24.73
C ASP A 305 30.73 32.71 23.92
N GLU A 306 30.71 33.85 24.62
CA GLU A 306 30.95 35.25 24.22
C GLU A 306 29.77 36.05 23.66
#